data_AF-A0A3A6DP19-F1
#
_entry.id   AF-A0A3A6DP19-F1
#
_cell.length_a   1.000
_cell.length_b   1.000
_cell.length_c   1.000
_cell.angle_alpha   90.00
_cell.angle_beta   90.00
_cell.angle_gamma   90.00
#
_symmetry.space_group_name_H-M   'P 1'
#
loop_
_entity.id
_entity.type
_entity.pdbx_description
1 polymer ?
#
loop_
_entity_poly.entity_id
_entity_poly.type
_entity_poly.pdbx_seq_one_letter_code
_entity_poly.pdbx_strand_id
1 'polypeptide(L)'
;MPACEVRRKEAFMKKSELCEAYGVSLNFLQQFIDAGILKDVQYDSGKDSYSEAEVQTFSTCICLHSLGFDIKSIKEYVLLESAKRDTRKERITLLQKYRDMNLQDIHKTKKRMDCVDRALQELQEDS
;
A
#
# COMPACT_ATOMS: atom_id res chain seq x y z
N MET A 1 -4.72 10.67 -5.11
CA MET A 1 -3.71 9.91 -5.87
C MET A 1 -4.43 8.82 -6.64
N PRO A 2 -4.38 8.78 -7.98
CA PRO A 2 -4.99 7.69 -8.74
C PRO A 2 -4.03 6.49 -8.69
N ALA A 3 -4.24 5.62 -7.72
CA ALA A 3 -3.66 4.28 -7.70
C ALA A 3 -4.51 3.39 -8.63
N CYS A 4 -4.05 3.13 -9.86
CA CYS A 4 -4.29 1.84 -10.55
C CYS A 4 -3.72 1.72 -11.96
N GLU A 5 -3.32 2.80 -12.64
CA GLU A 5 -2.93 2.70 -14.05
C GLU A 5 -1.43 2.90 -14.26
N VAL A 6 -0.62 2.00 -13.71
CA VAL A 6 0.77 1.85 -14.17
C VAL A 6 0.72 1.07 -15.49
N ARG A 7 1.03 1.76 -16.59
CA ARG A 7 1.02 1.22 -17.96
C ARG A 7 1.82 -0.08 -18.03
N ARG A 8 1.20 -1.13 -18.58
CA ARG A 8 1.88 -2.37 -18.98
C ARG A 8 2.98 -2.07 -19.99
N LYS A 9 4.23 -2.10 -19.54
CA LYS A 9 5.38 -2.44 -20.38
C LYS A 9 5.95 -3.72 -19.80
N GLU A 10 6.07 -4.76 -20.61
CA GLU A 10 6.94 -5.89 -20.32
C GLU A 10 8.35 -5.32 -20.09
N ALA A 11 8.73 -5.14 -18.83
CA ALA A 11 9.97 -4.48 -18.47
C ALA A 11 10.52 -5.13 -17.21
N PHE A 12 11.69 -5.73 -17.37
CA PHE A 12 12.62 -5.90 -16.27
C PHE A 12 12.93 -4.51 -15.70
N MET A 13 12.56 -4.25 -14.45
CA MET A 13 12.79 -2.95 -13.81
C MET A 13 13.91 -3.02 -12.80
N LYS A 14 14.85 -2.07 -12.86
CA LYS A 14 15.83 -1.88 -11.79
C LYS A 14 15.17 -1.34 -10.52
N LYS A 15 15.88 -1.43 -9.39
CA LYS A 15 15.43 -0.91 -8.10
C LYS A 15 15.11 0.60 -8.16
N SER A 16 15.95 1.37 -8.85
CA SER A 16 15.74 2.81 -9.09
C SER A 16 14.50 3.10 -9.94
N GLU A 17 14.37 2.43 -11.08
CA GLU A 17 13.23 2.59 -12.00
C GLU A 17 11.90 2.23 -11.32
N LEU A 18 11.89 1.20 -10.47
CA LEU A 18 10.72 0.83 -9.68
C LEU A 18 10.33 1.92 -8.68
N CYS A 19 11.31 2.49 -7.96
CA CYS A 19 11.07 3.61 -7.05
C CYS A 19 10.51 4.84 -7.78
N GLU A 20 11.08 5.19 -8.93
CA GLU A 20 10.64 6.31 -9.75
C GLU A 20 9.22 6.09 -10.30
N ALA A 21 8.94 4.89 -10.84
CA ALA A 21 7.64 4.56 -11.42
C ALA A 21 6.48 4.66 -10.42
N TYR A 22 6.73 4.30 -9.16
CA TYR A 22 5.73 4.35 -8.09
C TYR A 22 5.84 5.60 -7.20
N GLY A 23 6.81 6.48 -7.46
CA GLY A 23 7.02 7.72 -6.69
C GLY A 23 7.37 7.47 -5.22
N VAL A 24 8.13 6.42 -4.92
CA VAL A 24 8.47 6.01 -3.54
C VAL A 24 9.97 6.07 -3.29
N SER A 25 10.37 6.24 -2.04
CA SER A 25 11.78 6.24 -1.65
C SER A 25 12.37 4.83 -1.61
N LEU A 26 13.70 4.73 -1.70
CA LEU A 26 14.41 3.46 -1.56
C LEU A 26 14.16 2.81 -0.19
N ASN A 27 14.14 3.61 0.88
CA ASN A 27 13.85 3.14 2.23
C ASN A 27 12.43 2.57 2.35
N PHE A 28 11.49 3.10 1.57
CA PHE A 28 10.14 2.56 1.51
C PHE A 28 10.11 1.19 0.83
N LEU A 29 10.78 1.06 -0.32
CA LEU A 29 10.92 -0.24 -0.99
C LEU A 29 11.64 -1.27 -0.11
N GLN A 30 12.68 -0.85 0.63
CA GLN A 30 13.48 -1.72 1.48
C GLN A 30 12.66 -2.41 2.57
N GLN A 31 11.61 -1.77 3.10
CA GLN A 31 10.70 -2.39 4.07
C GLN A 31 10.04 -3.67 3.54
N PHE A 32 9.72 -3.73 2.24
CA PHE A 32 9.13 -4.93 1.63
C PHE A 32 10.18 -6.01 1.34
N ILE A 33 11.42 -5.61 1.08
CA ILE A 33 12.56 -6.53 0.92
C ILE A 33 12.91 -7.16 2.27
N ASP A 34 13.03 -6.35 3.33
CA ASP A 34 13.33 -6.80 4.69
C ASP A 34 12.22 -7.72 5.23
N ALA A 35 10.97 -7.46 4.84
CA ALA A 35 9.85 -8.34 5.14
C ALA A 35 9.87 -9.65 4.35
N GLY A 36 10.75 -9.79 3.35
CA GLY A 36 10.85 -10.95 2.46
C GLY A 36 9.68 -11.07 1.49
N ILE A 37 8.99 -9.96 1.19
CA ILE A 37 7.91 -9.91 0.20
C ILE A 37 8.51 -9.76 -1.20
N LEU A 38 9.53 -8.92 -1.32
CA LEU A 38 10.31 -8.75 -2.55
C LEU A 38 11.71 -9.33 -2.37
N LYS A 39 12.32 -9.74 -3.49
CA LYS A 39 13.73 -10.11 -3.50
C LYS A 39 14.60 -8.86 -3.43
N ASP A 40 15.76 -9.00 -2.80
CA ASP A 40 16.78 -7.97 -2.87
C ASP A 40 17.53 -8.11 -4.20
N VAL A 41 17.43 -7.08 -5.03
CA VAL A 41 18.17 -6.96 -6.29
C VAL A 41 19.22 -5.87 -6.12
N GLN A 42 20.40 -6.08 -6.68
CA GLN A 42 21.47 -5.08 -6.62
C GLN A 42 21.01 -3.78 -7.29
N TYR A 43 21.27 -2.66 -6.64
CA TYR A 43 20.68 -1.36 -6.99
C TYR A 43 20.98 -0.92 -8.44
N ASP A 44 22.17 -1.23 -8.98
CA ASP A 44 22.53 -0.79 -10.33
C ASP A 44 23.62 -1.63 -11.04
N SER A 45 23.84 -2.88 -10.63
CA SER A 45 24.94 -3.71 -11.16
C SER A 45 24.69 -4.25 -12.58
N GLY A 46 23.70 -3.73 -13.30
CA GLY A 46 23.44 -4.04 -14.72
C GLY A 46 22.95 -5.47 -15.02
N LYS A 47 22.80 -6.35 -14.02
CA LYS A 47 22.37 -7.75 -14.19
C LYS A 47 21.16 -8.18 -13.37
N ASP A 48 20.82 -7.45 -12.30
CA ASP A 48 19.68 -7.78 -11.45
C ASP A 48 18.54 -6.78 -11.68
N SER A 49 17.35 -7.31 -11.92
CA SER A 49 16.14 -6.53 -12.23
C SER A 49 14.92 -7.30 -11.75
N TYR A 50 13.89 -6.59 -11.32
CA TYR A 50 12.59 -7.16 -11.00
C TYR A 50 11.89 -7.66 -12.26
N SER A 51 11.44 -8.91 -12.21
CA SER A 51 10.53 -9.48 -13.20
C SER A 51 9.16 -8.81 -13.14
N GLU A 52 8.38 -8.97 -14.21
CA GLU A 52 7.00 -8.46 -14.26
C GLU A 52 6.13 -8.94 -13.08
N ALA A 53 6.31 -10.20 -12.67
CA ALA A 53 5.62 -10.74 -11.51
C ALA A 53 5.99 -10.00 -10.21
N GLU A 54 7.26 -9.67 -10.02
CA GLU A 54 7.73 -8.92 -8.83
C GLU A 54 7.24 -7.47 -8.86
N VAL A 55 7.22 -6.82 -10.04
CA VAL A 55 6.63 -5.49 -10.21
C VAL A 55 5.13 -5.52 -9.88
N GLN A 56 4.41 -6.55 -10.33
CA GLN A 56 2.99 -6.71 -10.01
C GLN A 56 2.75 -6.95 -8.51
N THR A 57 3.57 -7.79 -7.86
CA THR A 57 3.53 -7.96 -6.40
C THR A 57 3.77 -6.64 -5.69
N PHE A 58 4.73 -5.84 -6.13
CA PHE A 58 4.99 -4.53 -5.55
C PHE A 58 3.80 -3.58 -5.75
N SER A 59 3.17 -3.58 -6.92
CA SER A 59 1.94 -2.82 -7.17
C SER A 59 0.83 -3.17 -6.18
N THR A 60 0.64 -4.46 -5.87
CA THR A 60 -0.30 -4.92 -4.84
C THR A 60 0.10 -4.39 -3.46
N CYS A 61 1.39 -4.43 -3.12
CA CYS A 61 1.90 -3.90 -1.85
C CYS A 61 1.61 -2.41 -1.68
N ILE A 62 1.85 -1.59 -2.73
CA ILE A 62 1.54 -0.15 -2.73
C ILE A 62 0.06 0.08 -2.50
N CYS A 63 -0.80 -0.64 -3.22
CA CYS A 63 -2.24 -0.52 -3.08
C CYS A 63 -2.69 -0.81 -1.64
N LEU A 64 -2.27 -1.95 -1.09
CA LEU A 64 -2.64 -2.34 0.28
C LEU A 64 -2.08 -1.36 1.34
N HIS A 65 -0.84 -0.91 1.18
CA HIS A 65 -0.25 0.09 2.06
C HIS A 65 -1.05 1.41 2.02
N SER A 66 -1.50 1.84 0.83
CA SER A 66 -2.34 3.04 0.69
C SER A 66 -3.72 2.91 1.36
N LEU A 67 -4.20 1.68 1.57
CA LEU A 67 -5.41 1.36 2.32
C LEU A 67 -5.15 1.23 3.84
N GLY A 68 -3.93 1.53 4.30
CA GLY A 68 -3.55 1.46 5.70
C GLY A 68 -3.16 0.07 6.19
N PHE A 69 -2.87 -0.88 5.29
CA PHE A 69 -2.33 -2.18 5.70
C PHE A 69 -0.91 -2.01 6.25
N ASP A 70 -0.64 -2.67 7.37
CA ASP A 70 0.73 -2.83 7.85
C ASP A 70 1.48 -3.92 7.04
N ILE A 71 2.81 -3.86 7.08
CA ILE A 71 3.69 -4.76 6.33
C ILE A 71 3.40 -6.24 6.61
N LYS A 72 3.00 -6.60 7.84
CA LYS A 72 2.72 -8.00 8.19
C LYS A 72 1.46 -8.50 7.48
N SER A 73 0.39 -7.71 7.49
CA SER A 73 -0.84 -8.06 6.77
C SER A 73 -0.69 -7.96 5.25
N ILE A 74 0.17 -7.07 4.73
CA ILE A 74 0.53 -7.08 3.30
C ILE A 74 1.21 -8.41 2.95
N LYS A 75 2.20 -8.84 3.75
CA LYS A 75 2.88 -10.13 3.54
C LYS A 75 1.89 -11.30 3.55
N GLU A 76 0.97 -11.32 4.52
CA GLU A 76 -0.09 -12.34 4.60
C GLU A 76 -0.94 -12.37 3.33
N TYR A 77 -1.38 -11.21 2.84
CA TYR A 77 -2.16 -11.12 1.60
C TYR A 77 -1.40 -11.66 0.39
N VAL A 78 -0.13 -11.27 0.22
CA VAL A 78 0.71 -11.71 -0.90
C VAL A 78 0.96 -13.22 -0.87
N LEU A 79 1.17 -13.79 0.33
CA LEU A 79 1.31 -15.23 0.50
C LEU A 79 0.02 -15.98 0.13
N LEU A 80 -1.13 -15.45 0.52
CA LEU A 80 -2.44 -16.01 0.12
C LEU A 80 -2.65 -15.91 -1.39
N GLU A 81 -2.32 -14.79 -2.01
CA GLU A 81 -2.44 -14.60 -3.46
C GLU A 81 -1.58 -15.57 -4.27
N SER A 82 -0.39 -15.91 -3.76
CA SER A 82 0.57 -16.81 -4.41
C SER A 82 0.33 -18.30 -4.12
N ALA A 83 -0.65 -18.63 -3.28
CA ALA A 83 -0.91 -20.01 -2.87
C ALA A 83 -1.48 -20.85 -4.02
N LYS A 84 -1.07 -22.11 -4.13
CA LYS A 84 -1.58 -23.07 -5.14
C LYS A 84 -2.98 -23.63 -4.81
N ARG A 85 -3.76 -22.93 -4.01
CA ARG A 85 -5.12 -23.30 -3.57
C ARG A 85 -6.02 -22.08 -3.63
N ASP A 86 -7.34 -22.29 -3.58
CA ASP A 86 -8.26 -21.17 -3.44
C ASP A 86 -8.07 -20.51 -2.05
N THR A 87 -7.77 -19.23 -2.05
CA THR A 87 -7.58 -18.35 -0.89
C THR A 87 -8.51 -17.14 -0.92
N ARG A 88 -9.48 -17.11 -1.84
CA ARG A 88 -10.33 -15.95 -2.08
C ARG A 88 -11.07 -15.52 -0.81
N LYS A 89 -11.57 -16.47 -0.02
CA LYS A 89 -12.29 -16.20 1.22
C LYS A 89 -11.39 -15.51 2.24
N GLU A 90 -10.17 -15.99 2.46
CA GLU A 90 -9.23 -15.36 3.39
C GLU A 90 -8.82 -13.96 2.95
N ARG A 91 -8.56 -13.77 1.64
CA ARG A 91 -8.24 -12.45 1.08
C ARG A 91 -9.40 -11.46 1.23
N ILE A 92 -10.64 -11.90 1.00
CA ILE A 92 -11.85 -11.09 1.22
C ILE A 92 -11.95 -10.70 2.70
N THR A 93 -11.77 -11.65 3.62
CA THR A 93 -11.82 -11.37 5.06
C THR A 93 -10.79 -10.31 5.47
N LEU A 94 -9.56 -10.39 4.96
CA LEU A 94 -8.53 -9.41 5.28
C LEU A 94 -8.88 -8.02 4.73
N LEU A 95 -9.35 -7.94 3.48
CA LEU A 95 -9.80 -6.69 2.88
C LEU A 95 -10.99 -6.07 3.63
N GLN A 96 -11.96 -6.89 4.05
CA GLN A 96 -13.12 -6.44 4.83
C GLN A 96 -12.70 -5.89 6.20
N LYS A 97 -11.78 -6.57 6.90
CA LYS A 97 -11.24 -6.10 8.17
C LYS A 97 -10.67 -4.68 8.05
N TYR A 98 -9.80 -4.43 7.08
CA TYR A 98 -9.22 -3.10 6.89
C TYR A 98 -10.21 -2.07 6.39
N ARG A 99 -11.18 -2.45 5.55
CA ARG A 99 -12.28 -1.56 5.16
C ARG A 99 -13.05 -1.09 6.39
N ASP A 100 -13.41 -2.00 7.29
CA ASP A 100 -14.22 -1.68 8.45
C ASP A 100 -13.43 -0.85 9.48
N MET A 101 -12.13 -1.13 9.65
CA MET A 101 -11.22 -0.29 10.45
C MET A 101 -11.15 1.15 9.90
N ASN A 102 -10.93 1.32 8.59
CA ASN A 102 -10.91 2.64 7.95
C ASN A 102 -12.24 3.38 8.10
N LEU A 103 -13.38 2.67 7.96
CA LEU A 103 -14.69 3.25 8.20
C LEU A 103 -14.83 3.75 9.64
N GLN A 104 -14.36 3.00 10.64
CA GLN A 104 -14.37 3.46 12.03
C GLN A 104 -13.52 4.73 12.20
N ASP A 105 -12.37 4.81 11.56
CA ASP A 105 -11.49 5.98 11.65
C ASP A 105 -12.06 7.21 10.94
N ILE A 106 -12.79 7.03 9.83
CA ILE A 106 -13.59 8.10 9.21
C ILE A 106 -14.64 8.62 10.19
N HIS A 107 -15.39 7.72 10.87
CA HIS A 107 -16.40 8.12 11.86
C HIS A 107 -15.77 8.90 13.03
N LYS A 108 -14.61 8.45 13.55
CA LYS A 108 -13.88 9.18 14.60
C LYS A 108 -13.40 10.53 14.12
N THR A 109 -12.87 10.60 12.90
CA THR A 109 -12.36 11.84 12.30
C THR A 109 -13.49 12.85 12.14
N LYS A 110 -14.64 12.42 11.61
CA LYS A 110 -15.84 13.26 11.51
C LYS A 110 -16.25 13.84 12.86
N LYS A 111 -16.36 13.01 13.91
CA LYS A 111 -16.69 13.48 15.26
C LYS A 111 -15.71 14.54 15.79
N ARG A 112 -14.41 14.40 15.48
CA ARG A 112 -13.42 15.41 15.86
C ARG A 112 -13.62 16.71 15.09
N MET A 113 -13.96 16.64 13.80
CA MET A 113 -14.27 17.84 13.01
C MET A 113 -15.52 18.54 13.54
N ASP A 114 -16.58 17.80 13.88
CA ASP A 114 -17.80 18.37 14.47
C ASP A 114 -17.50 19.16 15.77
N CYS A 115 -16.52 18.72 16.58
CA CYS A 115 -16.07 19.46 17.76
C CYS A 115 -15.31 20.74 17.42
N VAL A 116 -14.47 20.71 16.38
CA VAL A 116 -13.73 21.90 15.91
C VAL A 116 -14.71 22.93 15.34
N ASP A 117 -15.68 22.48 14.54
CA ASP A 117 -16.69 23.36 13.94
C ASP A 117 -17.51 24.07 15.01
N ARG A 118 -17.89 23.36 16.08
CA ARG A 118 -18.57 23.98 17.23
C ARG A 118 -17.71 25.06 17.88
N ALA A 119 -16.44 24.77 18.17
CA ALA A 119 -15.55 25.74 18.80
C ALA A 119 -15.31 26.98 17.92
N LEU A 120 -15.25 26.80 16.59
CA LEU A 120 -15.14 27.91 15.65
C LEU A 120 -16.41 28.77 15.62
N GLN A 121 -17.59 28.15 15.66
CA GLN A 121 -18.87 28.86 15.70
C GLN A 121 -18.96 29.75 16.94
N GLU A 122 -18.61 29.21 18.12
CA GLU A 122 -18.60 29.97 19.39
C GLU A 122 -17.72 31.23 19.28
N LEU A 123 -16.51 31.10 18.72
CA LEU A 123 -15.59 32.23 18.55
C LEU A 123 -16.06 33.28 17.52
N GLN A 124 -16.87 32.86 16.53
CA GLN A 124 -17.39 33.74 15.50
C GLN A 124 -18.67 34.48 15.94
N GLU A 125 -19.44 33.91 16.86
CA GLU A 125 -20.64 34.53 17.44
C GLU A 125 -20.30 35.62 18.48
N ASP A 126 -19.10 35.59 19.06
CA ASP A 126 -18.58 36.58 20.00
C ASP A 126 -17.98 37.86 19.33
N SER A 127 -18.12 38.00 18.00
CA SER A 127 -17.62 39.13 17.18
C SER A 127 -18.76 39.97 16.59
#